data_AF-A0A2D6KXV6-F1
#
_entry.id   AF-A0A2D6KXV6-F1
#
_cell.length_a   1.000
_cell.length_b   1.000
_cell.length_c   1.000
_cell.angle_alpha   90.00
_cell.angle_beta   90.00
_cell.angle_gamma   90.00
#
_symmetry.space_group_name_H-M   'P 1'
#
loop_
_entity.id
_entity.type
_entity.pdbx_description
1 polymer ?
#
loop_
_entity_poly.entity_id
_entity_poly.type
_entity_poly.pdbx_seq_one_letter_code
_entity_poly.pdbx_strand_id
1 'polypeptide(L)'
;MQETGCVICNKTITNPVCPDCINQEVKDWLRDKGYELDLIGKEISYPLTRCVICNKKMDICPHCYAKDIGLIVKEEFPKLMEEFGEVFRF
;
A
#
# COMPACT_ATOMS: atom_id res chain seq x y z
N MET A 1 18.47 5.77 18.96
CA MET A 1 18.13 5.19 17.65
C MET A 1 16.71 5.67 17.34
N GLN A 2 16.51 6.47 16.28
CA GLN A 2 15.16 6.93 15.93
C GLN A 2 14.42 5.76 15.30
N GLU A 3 13.36 5.30 15.96
CA GLU A 3 12.47 4.28 15.44
C GLU A 3 11.76 4.84 14.21
N THR A 4 12.00 4.22 13.07
CA THR A 4 11.35 4.50 11.79
C THR A 4 9.91 4.02 11.85
N GLY A 5 9.05 4.85 12.44
CA GLY A 5 7.62 4.60 12.63
C GLY A 5 6.77 5.09 11.46
N CYS A 6 5.61 4.47 11.29
CA CYS A 6 4.57 4.94 10.38
C CYS A 6 3.99 6.26 10.87
N VAL A 7 3.97 7.31 10.05
CA VAL A 7 3.43 8.63 10.44
C VAL A 7 1.92 8.62 10.69
N ILE A 8 1.22 7.58 10.23
CA ILE A 8 -0.25 7.44 10.38
C ILE A 8 -0.63 6.77 11.69
N CYS A 9 0.06 5.68 12.06
CA CYS A 9 -0.31 4.88 13.24
C CYS A 9 0.75 4.87 14.34
N ASN A 10 1.88 5.57 14.15
CA ASN A 10 3.04 5.61 15.04
C ASN A 10 3.64 4.24 15.39
N LYS A 11 3.29 3.18 14.64
CA LYS A 11 3.86 1.83 14.81
C LYS A 11 5.15 1.70 14.02
N THR A 12 6.10 0.93 14.55
CA THR A 12 7.33 0.55 13.85
C THR A 12 7.02 -0.16 12.52
N ILE A 13 7.69 0.25 11.45
CA ILE A 13 7.56 -0.40 10.14
C ILE A 13 8.49 -1.61 10.11
N THR A 14 7.91 -2.82 10.21
CA THR A 14 8.66 -4.09 10.23
C THR A 14 8.83 -4.72 8.85
N ASN A 15 7.91 -4.45 7.93
CA ASN A 15 7.97 -4.88 6.53
C ASN A 15 7.77 -3.64 5.62
N PRO A 16 8.83 -2.89 5.28
CA PRO A 16 8.67 -1.66 4.52
C PRO A 16 8.47 -1.98 3.02
N VAL A 17 7.23 -1.90 2.56
CA VAL A 17 6.87 -1.88 1.13
C VAL A 17 6.25 -0.52 0.81
N CYS A 18 6.83 0.22 -0.13
CA CYS A 18 6.36 1.58 -0.41
C CYS A 18 5.01 1.59 -1.13
N PRO A 19 4.28 2.72 -1.08
CA PRO A 19 3.07 2.96 -1.87
C PRO A 19 3.16 2.51 -3.33
N ASP A 20 4.25 2.84 -4.02
CA ASP A 20 4.41 2.49 -5.43
C ASP A 20 4.45 0.98 -5.68
N CYS A 21 5.14 0.23 -4.81
CA CYS A 21 5.22 -1.21 -4.95
C CYS A 21 3.89 -1.88 -4.61
N ILE A 22 3.18 -1.41 -3.59
CA ILE A 22 1.83 -1.88 -3.26
C ILE A 22 0.87 -1.57 -4.42
N ASN A 23 0.93 -0.36 -4.99
CA ASN A 23 0.11 -0.01 -6.15
C ASN A 23 0.39 -0.91 -7.34
N GLN A 24 1.65 -1.26 -7.58
CA GLN A 24 2.01 -2.17 -8.66
C GLN A 24 1.42 -3.57 -8.41
N GLU A 25 1.54 -4.11 -7.20
CA GLU A 25 0.93 -5.39 -6.82
C GLU A 25 -0.60 -5.38 -6.98
N VAL A 26 -1.26 -4.30 -6.55
CA VAL A 26 -2.71 -4.13 -6.69
C VAL A 26 -3.12 -4.03 -8.16
N LYS A 27 -2.37 -3.30 -8.97
CA LYS A 27 -2.60 -3.19 -10.42
C LYS A 27 -2.45 -4.55 -11.11
N ASP A 28 -1.41 -5.31 -10.77
CA ASP A 28 -1.19 -6.63 -11.32
C ASP A 28 -2.31 -7.60 -10.89
N TRP A 29 -2.71 -7.57 -9.61
CA TRP A 29 -3.82 -8.37 -9.09
C TRP A 29 -5.17 -8.05 -9.76
N LEU A 30 -5.47 -6.76 -10.01
CA LEU A 30 -6.68 -6.35 -10.73
C LEU A 30 -6.62 -6.76 -12.21
N ARG A 31 -5.47 -6.62 -12.85
CA ARG A 31 -5.28 -7.01 -14.26
C ARG A 31 -5.51 -8.51 -14.46
N ASP A 32 -5.03 -9.35 -13.55
CA ASP A 32 -5.25 -10.80 -13.58
C ASP A 32 -6.74 -11.18 -13.48
N LYS A 33 -7.56 -10.27 -12.97
CA LYS A 33 -9.02 -10.39 -12.88
C LYS A 33 -9.79 -9.70 -14.01
N GLY A 34 -9.08 -9.05 -14.93
CA GLY A 34 -9.66 -8.29 -16.04
C GLY A 34 -10.16 -6.89 -15.66
N TYR A 35 -9.67 -6.33 -14.56
CA TYR A 35 -9.96 -4.96 -14.13
C TYR A 35 -8.75 -4.05 -14.31
N GLU A 36 -8.99 -2.77 -14.58
CA GLU A 36 -7.95 -1.73 -14.61
C GLU A 36 -8.27 -0.66 -13.57
N LEU A 37 -7.26 -0.24 -12.80
CA LEU A 37 -7.37 0.85 -11.84
C LEU A 37 -6.15 1.74 -11.95
N ASP A 38 -6.37 3.04 -12.14
CA ASP A 38 -5.27 3.99 -12.14
C ASP A 38 -5.02 4.55 -10.72
N LEU A 39 -3.88 4.14 -10.16
CA LEU A 39 -3.39 4.60 -8.86
C LEU A 39 -2.27 5.65 -8.98
N ILE A 40 -1.97 6.13 -10.21
CA ILE A 40 -0.89 7.11 -10.45
C ILE A 40 -1.25 8.45 -9.79
N GLY A 41 -0.30 9.02 -9.02
CA GLY A 41 -0.39 10.39 -8.49
C GLY A 41 -0.68 10.52 -6.99
N LYS A 42 -0.88 9.42 -6.25
CA LYS A 42 -1.01 9.45 -4.79
C LYS A 42 0.37 9.35 -4.11
N GLU A 43 1.25 10.31 -4.38
CA GLU A 43 2.52 10.43 -3.68
C GLU A 43 2.31 11.07 -2.30
N ILE A 44 2.68 10.34 -1.24
CA ILE A 44 2.76 10.86 0.12
C ILE A 44 4.21 10.65 0.57
N SER A 45 4.90 11.72 0.96
CA SER A 45 6.34 11.70 1.29
C SER A 45 6.62 12.39 2.62
N TYR A 46 7.08 11.64 3.61
CA TYR A 46 7.72 12.15 4.83
C TYR A 46 8.98 11.30 5.18
N PRO A 47 9.77 11.64 6.21
CA PRO A 47 11.05 10.96 6.43
C PRO A 47 10.97 9.62 7.19
N LEU A 48 11.78 8.67 6.68
CA LEU A 48 12.53 7.58 7.33
C LEU A 48 11.86 6.20 7.53
N THR A 49 11.88 5.39 6.46
CA THR A 49 12.33 3.98 6.31
C THR A 49 12.56 3.74 4.81
N ARG A 50 13.08 2.57 4.39
CA ARG A 50 13.33 2.25 2.97
C ARG A 50 12.58 1.00 2.53
N CYS A 51 11.95 1.06 1.37
CA CYS A 51 11.27 -0.08 0.78
C CYS A 51 12.24 -1.22 0.49
N VAL A 52 11.89 -2.45 0.87
CA VAL A 52 12.72 -3.64 0.60
C VAL A 52 12.76 -4.02 -0.89
N ILE A 53 11.78 -3.58 -1.69
CA ILE A 53 11.67 -3.93 -3.12
C ILE A 53 12.44 -2.93 -3.99
N CYS A 54 12.17 -1.64 -3.83
CA CYS A 54 12.72 -0.60 -4.72
C CYS A 54 13.69 0.38 -4.03
N ASN A 55 13.95 0.21 -2.73
CA ASN A 55 14.85 1.05 -1.93
C ASN A 55 14.46 2.54 -1.80
N LYS A 56 13.26 2.93 -2.26
CA LYS A 56 12.70 4.28 -2.07
C LYS A 56 12.43 4.56 -0.59
N LYS A 57 12.57 5.82 -0.20
CA LYS A 57 12.18 6.27 1.14
C LYS A 57 10.66 6.24 1.26
N MET A 58 10.18 5.89 2.45
CA MET A 58 8.76 5.84 2.79
C MET A 58 8.60 6.08 4.30
N ASP A 59 7.40 6.45 4.69
CA ASP A 59 7.06 6.85 6.06
C ASP A 59 5.67 6.35 6.48
N ILE A 60 4.97 5.66 5.58
CA ILE A 60 3.68 5.01 5.82
C ILE A 60 3.90 3.50 5.78
N CYS A 61 3.40 2.77 6.78
CA CYS A 61 3.47 1.30 6.74
C CYS A 61 2.51 0.72 5.68
N PRO A 62 2.81 -0.47 5.13
CA PRO A 62 1.94 -1.12 4.16
C PRO A 62 0.51 -1.31 4.64
N HIS A 63 0.30 -1.60 5.92
CA HIS A 63 -1.04 -1.76 6.49
C HIS A 63 -1.87 -0.48 6.45
N CYS A 64 -1.28 0.68 6.74
CA CYS A 64 -1.99 1.95 6.62
C CYS A 64 -2.28 2.27 5.16
N TYR A 65 -1.32 2.04 4.27
CA TYR A 65 -1.51 2.30 2.85
C TYR A 65 -2.56 1.37 2.20
N ALA A 66 -2.52 0.08 2.53
CA ALA A 66 -3.48 -0.91 2.03
C ALA A 66 -4.91 -0.61 2.47
N LYS A 67 -5.12 0.05 3.62
CA LYS A 67 -6.45 0.55 4.01
C LYS A 67 -6.95 1.62 3.05
N ASP A 68 -6.11 2.59 2.69
CA ASP A 68 -6.49 3.65 1.76
C ASP A 68 -6.79 3.08 0.37
N ILE A 69 -5.98 2.13 -0.10
CA ILE A 69 -6.26 1.42 -1.35
C ILE A 69 -7.54 0.59 -1.25
N GLY A 70 -7.77 -0.09 -0.14
CA GLY A 70 -8.98 -0.87 0.09
C GLY A 70 -10.25 -0.02 0.02
N LEU A 71 -10.21 1.26 0.42
CA LEU A 71 -11.33 2.18 0.23
C LEU A 71 -11.61 2.43 -1.26
N ILE A 72 -10.59 2.63 -2.07
CA ILE A 72 -10.71 2.82 -3.53
C ILE A 72 -11.28 1.54 -4.18
N VAL A 73 -10.71 0.38 -3.84
CA VAL A 73 -11.16 -0.92 -4.37
C VAL A 73 -12.60 -1.19 -3.96
N LYS A 74 -13.01 -0.80 -2.75
CA LYS A 74 -14.41 -0.93 -2.30
C LYS A 74 -15.37 -0.04 -3.09
N GLU A 75 -14.95 1.17 -3.44
CA GLU A 75 -15.76 2.13 -4.22
C GLU A 75 -15.92 1.66 -5.67
N GLU A 76 -14.82 1.27 -6.31
CA GLU A 76 -14.79 0.88 -7.74
C GLU A 76 -15.25 -0.57 -7.97
N PHE A 77 -14.80 -1.49 -7.10
CA PHE A 77 -14.97 -2.93 -7.25
C PHE A 77 -15.42 -3.60 -5.92
N PRO A 78 -16.61 -3.26 -5.38
CA PRO A 78 -17.06 -3.74 -4.07
C PRO A 78 -17.09 -5.27 -3.96
N LYS A 79 -17.27 -5.98 -5.08
CA LYS A 79 -17.26 -7.45 -5.15
C LYS A 79 -15.89 -8.08 -4.86
N LEU A 80 -14.81 -7.32 -5.00
CA LEU A 80 -13.44 -7.78 -4.79
C LEU A 80 -12.93 -7.50 -3.37
N MET A 81 -13.72 -6.84 -2.51
CA MET A 81 -13.24 -6.35 -1.21
C MET A 81 -12.89 -7.49 -0.24
N GLU A 82 -13.66 -8.58 -0.26
CA GLU A 82 -13.38 -9.75 0.57
C GLU A 82 -12.01 -10.33 0.21
N GLU A 83 -11.79 -10.61 -1.07
CA GLU A 83 -10.54 -11.16 -1.59
C GLU A 83 -9.35 -10.19 -1.43
N PHE A 84 -9.56 -8.89 -1.62
CA PHE A 84 -8.54 -7.87 -1.36
C PHE A 84 -8.01 -7.96 0.08
N GLY A 85 -8.92 -8.12 1.04
CA GLY A 85 -8.57 -8.29 2.46
C GLY A 85 -7.91 -9.63 2.80
N GLU A 86 -7.90 -10.61 1.89
CA GLU A 86 -7.15 -11.86 2.03
C GLU A 86 -5.75 -11.74 1.44
N VAL A 87 -5.63 -11.11 0.28
CA VAL A 87 -4.37 -10.97 -0.46
C VAL A 87 -3.46 -9.91 0.18
N PHE A 88 -4.01 -8.78 0.63
CA PHE A 88 -3.25 -7.63 1.15
C PHE A 88 -3.29 -7.55 2.69
N ARG A 89 -3.07 -8.67 3.38
CA ARG A 89 -2.96 -8.75 4.85
C ARG A 89 -1.57 -8.33 5.33
N PHE A 90 -1.38 -7.03 5.56
CA PHE A 90 -0.14 -6.46 6.13
C PHE A 90 -0.19 -6.27 7.64
#